data_AF-A0A2S7PSW4-F1
#
_entry.id   AF-A0A2S7PSW4-F1
#
_cell.length_a   1.000
_cell.length_b   1.000
_cell.length_c   1.000
_cell.angle_alpha   90.00
_cell.angle_beta   90.00
_cell.angle_gamma   90.00
#
_symmetry.space_group_name_H-M   'P 1'
#
loop_
_entity.id
_entity.type
_entity.pdbx_description
1 polymer ?
#
loop_
_entity_poly.entity_id
_entity_poly.type
_entity_poly.pdbx_seq_one_letter_code
_entity_poly.pdbx_strand_id
1 'polypeptide(L)'
;MPFLPTLHPSLSFTRSFTCTARTLAKSTKQRLAHEHSAIPPYPYGSSQFYKQSNFGLYGLQKIRFGNKVSEKNEIKTRRHWRPNVQRKKLYSPSLGRYIRLRITAKVLRTVDKSGGLDEYLLGEKAQRIKELGMGGWKLRWRIMQTDMVKERFRQQRAQLGLEERDEVYYGSKGNIITKEEVMEEVRRYDRELAKEAEIDIGEEAEAEAASGGDGFMAEEPAKENKVVV
;
A
#
# COMPACT_ATOMS: atom_id res chain seq x y z
N MET A 1 -59.24 28.84 33.41
CA MET A 1 -57.83 28.62 33.05
C MET A 1 -57.65 27.15 32.72
N PRO A 2 -57.22 26.76 31.49
CA PRO A 2 -57.02 25.36 31.17
C PRO A 2 -55.67 24.87 31.73
N PHE A 3 -55.72 23.72 32.40
CA PHE A 3 -54.56 23.01 32.94
C PHE A 3 -53.67 22.49 31.79
N LEU A 4 -52.38 22.84 31.82
CA LEU A 4 -51.38 22.22 30.95
C LEU A 4 -51.06 20.81 31.46
N PRO A 5 -50.99 19.79 30.59
CA PRO A 5 -50.61 18.45 31.01
C PRO A 5 -49.12 18.39 31.39
N THR A 6 -48.83 17.68 32.48
CA THR A 6 -47.47 17.40 32.95
C THR A 6 -46.78 16.41 32.02
N LEU A 7 -45.66 16.81 31.39
CA LEU A 7 -44.83 15.94 30.57
C LEU A 7 -44.11 14.90 31.45
N HIS A 8 -44.22 13.62 31.06
CA HIS A 8 -43.61 12.49 31.75
C HIS A 8 -42.08 12.47 31.54
N PRO A 9 -41.25 12.21 32.58
CA PRO A 9 -39.78 12.33 32.51
C PRO A 9 -39.08 11.19 31.74
N SER A 10 -39.81 10.33 31.03
CA SER A 10 -39.23 9.16 30.33
C SER A 10 -38.82 9.41 28.88
N LEU A 11 -38.78 10.67 28.41
CA LEU A 11 -38.41 11.02 27.03
C LEU A 11 -37.16 11.91 26.92
N SER A 12 -36.28 11.89 27.92
CA SER A 12 -35.05 12.71 27.94
C SER A 12 -33.76 11.91 27.82
N PHE A 13 -33.78 10.80 27.09
CA PHE A 13 -32.55 10.23 26.54
C PHE A 13 -32.71 9.92 25.05
N THR A 14 -33.00 10.96 24.26
CA THR A 14 -32.65 10.93 22.84
C THR A 14 -31.14 10.89 22.74
N ARG A 15 -30.58 9.67 22.76
CA ARG A 15 -29.18 9.43 22.42
C ARG A 15 -28.99 10.02 21.03
N SER A 16 -28.33 11.17 20.94
CA SER A 16 -28.04 11.81 19.67
C SER A 16 -27.28 10.78 18.83
N PHE A 17 -27.92 10.29 17.76
CA PHE A 17 -27.24 9.49 16.77
C PHE A 17 -26.18 10.39 16.16
N THR A 18 -24.95 10.30 16.65
CA THR A 18 -23.83 11.04 16.11
C THR A 18 -23.70 10.63 14.65
N CYS A 19 -24.08 11.53 13.76
CA CYS A 19 -24.05 11.38 12.31
C CYS A 19 -22.62 11.50 11.76
N THR A 20 -21.60 11.25 12.58
CA THR A 20 -20.23 11.12 12.09
C THR A 20 -20.24 9.94 11.12
N ALA A 21 -20.12 10.24 9.82
CA ALA A 21 -20.08 9.24 8.78
C ALA A 21 -19.10 8.16 9.21
N ARG A 22 -19.57 6.92 9.40
CA ARG A 22 -18.67 5.78 9.60
C ARG A 22 -17.68 5.86 8.46
N THR A 23 -16.40 6.07 8.79
CA THR A 23 -15.32 6.02 7.82
C THR A 23 -15.55 4.77 6.98
N LEU A 24 -15.96 4.99 5.72
CA LEU A 24 -16.48 3.94 4.86
C LEU A 24 -15.43 2.83 4.84
N ALA A 25 -15.80 1.63 5.29
CA ALA A 25 -14.90 0.50 5.29
C ALA A 25 -14.39 0.34 3.85
N LYS A 26 -13.12 0.72 3.62
CA LYS A 26 -12.53 0.72 2.27
C LYS A 26 -12.77 -0.67 1.67
N SER A 27 -13.47 -0.72 0.54
CA SER A 27 -13.68 -1.97 -0.20
C SER A 27 -12.33 -2.68 -0.37
N THR A 28 -12.31 -4.01 -0.34
CA THR A 28 -11.05 -4.76 -0.54
C THR A 28 -10.31 -4.32 -1.81
N LYS A 29 -11.03 -3.92 -2.86
CA LYS A 29 -10.46 -3.36 -4.09
C LYS A 29 -9.80 -2.00 -3.86
N GLN A 30 -10.48 -1.09 -3.15
CA GLN A 30 -9.96 0.24 -2.82
C GLN A 30 -8.76 0.17 -1.86
N ARG A 31 -8.81 -0.73 -0.86
CA ARG A 31 -7.66 -1.01 0.01
C ARG A 31 -6.47 -1.50 -0.80
N LEU A 32 -6.69 -2.46 -1.71
CA LEU A 32 -5.64 -2.97 -2.58
C LEU A 32 -5.04 -1.86 -3.45
N ALA A 33 -5.88 -1.06 -4.11
CA ALA A 33 -5.42 0.05 -4.95
C ALA A 33 -4.57 1.06 -4.15
N HIS A 34 -5.01 1.43 -2.95
CA HIS A 34 -4.26 2.31 -2.07
C HIS A 34 -2.93 1.70 -1.61
N GLU A 35 -2.91 0.41 -1.27
CA GLU A 35 -1.68 -0.29 -0.85
C GLU A 35 -0.64 -0.45 -1.97
N HIS A 36 -1.07 -0.35 -3.23
CA HIS A 36 -0.29 -0.58 -4.44
C HIS A 36 -0.12 0.66 -5.32
N SER A 37 -0.53 1.85 -4.86
CA SER A 37 -0.46 3.08 -5.66
C SER A 37 0.98 3.49 -5.98
N ALA A 38 1.91 3.29 -5.03
CA ALA A 38 3.32 3.69 -5.16
C ALA A 38 4.24 2.58 -5.71
N ILE A 39 3.68 1.44 -6.11
CA ILE A 39 4.44 0.23 -6.44
C ILE A 39 4.23 -0.10 -7.93
N PRO A 40 5.26 -0.54 -8.66
CA PRO A 40 5.10 -0.97 -10.05
C PRO A 40 3.97 -2.00 -10.21
N PRO A 41 3.23 -1.96 -11.34
CA PRO A 41 2.15 -2.89 -11.58
C PRO A 41 2.68 -4.33 -11.59
N TYR A 42 1.97 -5.22 -10.89
CA TYR A 42 2.33 -6.63 -10.84
C TYR A 42 2.01 -7.31 -12.19
N PRO A 43 2.94 -8.06 -12.82
CA PRO A 43 2.77 -8.58 -14.18
C PRO A 43 1.49 -9.41 -14.42
N TYR A 44 1.01 -10.12 -13.40
CA TYR A 44 -0.19 -10.98 -13.52
C TYR A 44 -1.46 -10.34 -12.94
N GLY A 45 -1.36 -9.10 -12.43
CA GLY A 45 -2.49 -8.38 -11.83
C GLY A 45 -3.05 -8.98 -10.53
N SER A 46 -4.09 -8.35 -10.01
CA SER A 46 -4.74 -8.79 -8.77
C SER A 46 -5.63 -10.01 -8.97
N SER A 47 -5.69 -10.93 -8.00
CA SER A 47 -6.60 -12.08 -8.06
C SER A 47 -8.06 -11.63 -7.95
N GLN A 48 -8.87 -12.01 -8.94
CA GLN A 48 -10.33 -11.75 -8.96
C GLN A 48 -11.09 -12.70 -8.04
N PHE A 49 -10.65 -13.96 -8.00
CA PHE A 49 -11.22 -15.00 -7.13
C PHE A 49 -10.44 -15.10 -5.83
N TYR A 50 -11.13 -15.35 -4.72
CA TYR A 50 -10.51 -15.47 -3.40
C TYR A 50 -9.64 -14.25 -3.03
N LYS A 51 -10.19 -13.03 -3.17
CA LYS A 51 -9.53 -11.72 -2.99
C LYS A 51 -8.71 -11.55 -1.71
N GLN A 52 -9.01 -12.35 -0.68
CA GLN A 52 -8.21 -12.47 0.53
C GLN A 52 -6.74 -12.81 0.25
N SER A 53 -6.45 -13.58 -0.81
CA SER A 53 -5.09 -13.98 -1.18
C SER A 53 -4.20 -12.81 -1.59
N ASN A 54 -4.79 -11.71 -2.04
CA ASN A 54 -4.03 -10.53 -2.46
C ASN A 54 -3.25 -9.87 -1.33
N PHE A 55 -3.63 -10.09 -0.06
CA PHE A 55 -3.05 -9.43 1.12
C PHE A 55 -2.09 -10.33 1.93
N GLY A 56 -1.58 -11.40 1.33
CA GLY A 56 -0.66 -12.31 2.00
C GLY A 56 0.03 -13.26 1.03
N LEU A 57 0.76 -14.23 1.57
CA LEU A 57 1.53 -15.20 0.79
C LEU A 57 0.79 -16.55 0.73
N TYR A 58 0.13 -16.79 -0.41
CA TYR A 58 -0.74 -17.96 -0.60
C TYR A 58 -0.15 -19.02 -1.53
N GLY A 59 0.87 -18.70 -2.34
CA GLY A 59 1.51 -19.69 -3.22
C GLY A 59 0.53 -20.34 -4.19
N LEU A 60 -0.32 -19.52 -4.83
CA LEU A 60 -1.41 -19.92 -5.73
C LEU A 60 -2.53 -20.76 -5.07
N GLN A 61 -2.48 -20.99 -3.75
CA GLN A 61 -3.54 -21.72 -3.05
C GLN A 61 -4.79 -20.86 -2.92
N LYS A 62 -5.89 -21.36 -3.46
CA LYS A 62 -7.22 -20.76 -3.43
C LYS A 62 -8.23 -21.73 -2.85
N ILE A 63 -9.37 -21.20 -2.40
CA ILE A 63 -10.51 -22.02 -2.02
C ILE A 63 -10.93 -22.91 -3.19
N ARG A 64 -11.18 -24.18 -2.92
CA ARG A 64 -11.70 -25.16 -3.88
C ARG A 64 -13.14 -25.49 -3.52
N PHE A 65 -13.96 -25.75 -4.53
CA PHE A 65 -15.36 -26.12 -4.37
C PHE A 65 -15.57 -27.52 -4.93
N GLY A 66 -16.52 -28.27 -4.36
CA GLY A 66 -16.88 -29.60 -4.82
C GLY A 66 -18.05 -30.15 -4.02
N ASN A 67 -18.20 -31.47 -3.99
CA ASN A 67 -19.33 -32.13 -3.34
C ASN A 67 -18.86 -33.08 -2.24
N LYS A 68 -19.63 -33.22 -1.17
CA LYS A 68 -19.65 -34.39 -0.29
C LYS A 68 -20.59 -35.40 -0.93
N VAL A 69 -20.14 -36.64 -1.09
CA VAL A 69 -20.92 -37.73 -1.70
C VAL A 69 -21.25 -38.72 -0.59
N SER A 70 -22.52 -39.11 -0.43
CA SER A 70 -22.91 -40.17 0.50
C SER A 70 -22.52 -41.54 -0.07
N GLU A 71 -22.05 -42.45 0.78
CA GLU A 71 -21.59 -43.78 0.36
C GLU A 71 -22.68 -44.66 -0.26
N LYS A 72 -23.91 -44.61 0.28
CA LYS A 72 -24.99 -45.52 -0.15
C LYS A 72 -25.76 -45.02 -1.37
N ASN A 73 -26.20 -43.75 -1.32
CA ASN A 73 -27.15 -43.21 -2.31
C ASN A 73 -26.49 -42.19 -3.26
N GLU A 74 -25.17 -42.01 -3.17
CA GLU A 74 -24.40 -41.02 -3.94
C GLU A 74 -24.94 -39.58 -3.92
N ILE A 75 -25.69 -39.20 -2.88
CA ILE A 75 -26.29 -37.88 -2.73
C ILE A 75 -25.17 -36.85 -2.62
N LYS A 76 -25.18 -35.88 -3.55
CA LYS A 76 -24.13 -34.85 -3.70
C LYS A 76 -24.54 -33.57 -2.98
N THR A 77 -23.84 -33.23 -1.90
CA THR A 77 -24.02 -31.96 -1.17
C THR A 77 -22.85 -31.01 -1.41
N ARG A 78 -23.09 -29.73 -1.71
CA ARG A 78 -22.01 -28.75 -1.96
C ARG A 78 -21.12 -28.57 -0.73
N ARG A 79 -19.80 -28.53 -0.94
CA ARG A 79 -18.79 -28.21 0.09
C ARG A 79 -17.66 -27.38 -0.49
N HIS A 80 -16.78 -26.90 0.38
CA HIS A 80 -15.57 -26.20 0.00
C HIS A 80 -14.37 -26.63 0.85
N TRP A 81 -13.16 -26.43 0.32
CA TRP A 81 -11.89 -26.67 1.01
C TRP A 81 -11.06 -25.39 1.02
N ARG A 82 -10.72 -24.93 2.22
CA ARG A 82 -9.88 -23.74 2.42
C ARG A 82 -8.42 -24.15 2.58
N PRO A 83 -7.47 -23.37 2.06
CA PRO A 83 -6.06 -23.58 2.40
C PRO A 83 -5.83 -23.29 3.89
N ASN A 84 -4.85 -23.97 4.49
CA ASN A 84 -4.45 -23.74 5.87
C ASN A 84 -3.65 -22.43 5.98
N VAL A 85 -4.35 -21.33 6.27
CA VAL A 85 -3.81 -19.96 6.38
C VAL A 85 -3.56 -19.61 7.83
N GLN A 86 -2.35 -19.15 8.14
CA GLN A 86 -1.91 -18.76 9.47
C GLN A 86 -1.43 -17.30 9.47
N ARG A 87 -1.55 -16.62 10.61
CA ARG A 87 -0.93 -15.30 10.84
C ARG A 87 0.38 -15.52 11.56
N LYS A 88 1.51 -15.26 10.90
CA LYS A 88 2.84 -15.48 11.47
C LYS A 88 3.70 -14.22 11.34
N LYS A 89 4.67 -14.10 12.24
CA LYS A 89 5.73 -13.09 12.17
C LYS A 89 6.95 -13.77 11.56
N LEU A 90 7.48 -13.20 10.49
CA LEU A 90 8.69 -13.68 9.83
C LEU A 90 9.75 -12.59 9.89
N TYR A 91 10.99 -12.96 10.21
CA TYR A 91 12.10 -12.03 10.23
C TYR A 91 12.57 -11.76 8.80
N SER A 92 12.84 -10.49 8.49
CA SER A 92 13.46 -10.06 7.22
C SER A 92 14.83 -9.45 7.54
N PRO A 93 15.93 -10.12 7.18
CA PRO A 93 17.28 -9.59 7.36
C PRO A 93 17.47 -8.23 6.69
N SER A 94 16.98 -8.06 5.46
CA SER A 94 17.15 -6.82 4.68
C SER A 94 16.49 -5.61 5.33
N LEU A 95 15.38 -5.83 6.03
CA LEU A 95 14.62 -4.79 6.71
C LEU A 95 14.92 -4.70 8.21
N GLY A 96 15.74 -5.60 8.75
CA GLY A 96 16.10 -5.66 10.17
C GLY A 96 14.91 -5.85 11.13
N ARG A 97 13.75 -6.34 10.66
CA ARG A 97 12.51 -6.38 11.47
C ARG A 97 11.62 -7.57 11.16
N TYR A 98 10.72 -7.86 12.10
CA TYR A 98 9.67 -8.87 11.93
C TYR A 98 8.47 -8.31 11.16
N ILE A 99 8.08 -9.01 10.10
CA ILE A 99 6.90 -8.71 9.29
C ILE A 99 5.77 -9.65 9.69
N ARG A 100 4.61 -9.08 10.02
CA ARG A 100 3.39 -9.86 10.31
C ARG A 100 2.57 -10.01 9.04
N LEU A 101 2.37 -11.23 8.58
CA LEU A 101 1.60 -11.48 7.36
C LEU A 101 0.76 -12.76 7.44
N ARG A 102 -0.23 -12.87 6.55
CA ARG A 102 -1.01 -14.11 6.37
C ARG A 102 -0.25 -15.01 5.40
N ILE A 103 0.10 -16.20 5.85
CA ILE A 103 0.87 -17.17 5.09
C ILE A 103 0.18 -18.52 5.11
N THR A 104 0.23 -19.26 4.01
CA THR A 104 -0.24 -20.65 4.02
C THR A 104 0.83 -21.58 4.60
N ALA A 105 0.43 -22.68 5.21
CA ALA A 105 1.38 -23.66 5.77
C ALA A 105 2.32 -24.23 4.70
N LYS A 106 1.87 -24.38 3.45
CA LYS A 106 2.73 -24.77 2.32
C LYS A 106 3.80 -23.73 2.03
N VAL A 107 3.43 -22.45 1.99
CA VAL A 107 4.38 -21.37 1.72
C VAL A 107 5.37 -21.21 2.86
N LEU A 108 4.95 -21.40 4.12
CA LEU A 108 5.85 -21.37 5.27
C LEU A 108 6.98 -22.40 5.11
N ARG A 109 6.65 -23.65 4.76
CA ARG A 109 7.65 -24.69 4.47
C ARG A 109 8.61 -24.30 3.33
N THR A 110 8.11 -23.63 2.29
CA THR A 110 8.97 -23.17 1.19
C THR A 110 9.86 -21.99 1.56
N VAL A 111 9.42 -21.14 2.49
CA VAL A 111 10.25 -20.06 3.05
C VAL A 111 11.42 -20.67 3.80
N ASP A 112 11.15 -21.65 4.67
CA ASP A 112 12.20 -22.37 5.41
C ASP A 112 13.16 -23.08 4.45
N LYS A 113 12.63 -23.77 3.43
CA LYS A 113 13.44 -24.43 2.39
C LYS A 113 14.29 -23.45 1.57
N SER A 114 13.83 -22.23 1.37
CA SER A 114 14.59 -21.20 0.63
C SER A 114 15.63 -20.52 1.51
N GLY A 115 15.65 -20.77 2.82
CA GLY A 115 16.57 -20.14 3.77
C GLY A 115 16.10 -18.81 4.35
N GLY A 116 14.83 -18.41 4.14
CA GLY A 116 14.28 -17.19 4.72
C GLY A 116 13.22 -16.50 3.87
N LEU A 117 12.62 -15.45 4.45
CA LEU A 117 11.57 -14.67 3.77
C LEU A 117 12.13 -13.91 2.56
N ASP A 118 13.30 -13.30 2.71
CA ASP A 118 13.88 -12.45 1.67
C ASP A 118 14.29 -13.30 0.45
N GLU A 119 14.94 -14.44 0.67
CA GLU A 119 15.24 -15.41 -0.41
C GLU A 119 13.98 -15.94 -1.10
N TYR A 120 12.91 -16.15 -0.33
CA TYR A 120 11.63 -16.55 -0.92
C TYR A 120 11.08 -15.49 -1.88
N LEU A 121 11.15 -14.21 -1.49
CA LEU A 121 10.63 -13.08 -2.27
C LEU A 121 11.53 -12.70 -3.45
N LEU A 122 12.84 -12.87 -3.33
CA LEU A 122 13.82 -12.58 -4.37
C LEU A 122 13.95 -13.68 -5.43
N GLY A 123 13.30 -14.84 -5.24
CA GLY A 123 13.37 -15.95 -6.19
C GLY A 123 13.03 -15.55 -7.63
N GLU A 124 13.96 -15.83 -8.55
CA GLU A 124 13.95 -15.32 -9.92
C GLU A 124 12.98 -16.05 -10.86
N LYS A 125 12.67 -17.32 -10.57
CA LYS A 125 11.84 -18.17 -11.44
C LYS A 125 10.47 -17.54 -11.70
N ALA A 126 10.02 -17.57 -12.95
CA ALA A 126 8.70 -17.04 -13.34
C ALA A 126 7.54 -17.61 -12.50
N GLN A 127 7.62 -18.89 -12.15
CA GLN A 127 6.63 -19.54 -11.27
C GLN A 127 6.62 -18.94 -9.85
N ARG A 128 7.79 -18.58 -9.31
CA ARG A 128 7.87 -17.91 -8.00
C ARG A 128 7.17 -16.56 -8.07
N ILE A 129 7.39 -15.79 -9.13
CA ILE A 129 6.72 -14.50 -9.32
C ILE A 129 5.20 -14.67 -9.29
N LYS A 130 4.65 -15.68 -10.00
CA LYS A 130 3.21 -16.02 -9.97
C LYS A 130 2.72 -16.34 -8.55
N GLU A 131 3.51 -17.06 -7.77
CA GLU A 131 3.17 -17.50 -6.41
C GLU A 131 3.13 -16.37 -5.36
N LEU A 132 3.90 -15.30 -5.55
CA LEU A 132 3.96 -14.15 -4.64
C LEU A 132 2.59 -13.46 -4.50
N GLY A 133 1.90 -13.26 -5.63
CA GLY A 133 0.70 -12.42 -5.71
C GLY A 133 0.99 -10.95 -5.36
N MET A 134 -0.08 -10.16 -5.23
CA MET A 134 0.03 -8.71 -4.96
C MET A 134 0.81 -8.42 -3.67
N GLY A 135 0.41 -9.03 -2.54
CA GLY A 135 1.08 -8.82 -1.26
C GLY A 135 2.55 -9.22 -1.27
N GLY A 136 2.91 -10.33 -1.92
CA GLY A 136 4.31 -10.72 -2.11
C GLY A 136 5.08 -9.75 -3.02
N TRP A 137 4.46 -9.28 -4.10
CA TRP A 137 5.06 -8.31 -5.02
C TRP A 137 5.40 -6.98 -4.31
N LYS A 138 4.50 -6.49 -3.47
CA LYS A 138 4.74 -5.32 -2.61
C LYS A 138 5.93 -5.50 -1.68
N LEU A 139 6.03 -6.66 -1.03
CA LEU A 139 7.17 -6.97 -0.15
C LEU A 139 8.47 -7.10 -0.94
N ARG A 140 8.44 -7.76 -2.10
CA ARG A 140 9.60 -7.89 -2.99
C ARG A 140 10.12 -6.53 -3.41
N TRP A 141 9.24 -5.65 -3.89
CA TRP A 141 9.63 -4.28 -4.23
C TRP A 141 10.22 -3.54 -3.03
N ARG A 142 9.60 -3.64 -1.85
CA ARG A 142 10.11 -2.96 -0.64
C ARG A 142 11.50 -3.45 -0.24
N ILE A 143 11.79 -4.74 -0.36
CA ILE A 143 13.09 -5.35 -0.07
C ILE A 143 14.13 -4.91 -1.11
N MET A 144 13.76 -4.86 -2.40
CA MET A 144 14.65 -4.37 -3.47
C MET A 144 15.11 -2.92 -3.27
N GLN A 145 14.36 -2.10 -2.51
CA GLN A 145 14.78 -0.73 -2.20
C GLN A 145 15.84 -0.63 -1.09
N THR A 146 16.07 -1.69 -0.32
CA THR A 146 17.08 -1.69 0.75
C THR A 146 18.49 -1.76 0.20
N ASP A 147 19.43 -1.09 0.86
CA ASP A 147 20.83 -1.00 0.41
C ASP A 147 21.50 -2.38 0.39
N MET A 148 21.20 -3.23 1.38
CA MET A 148 21.71 -4.59 1.45
C MET A 148 21.40 -5.40 0.18
N VAL A 149 20.19 -5.26 -0.36
CA VAL A 149 19.75 -6.00 -1.55
C VAL A 149 20.27 -5.34 -2.82
N LYS A 150 20.32 -4.01 -2.88
CA LYS A 150 20.92 -3.26 -3.99
C LYS A 150 22.38 -3.64 -4.17
N GLU A 151 23.14 -3.66 -3.08
CA GLU A 151 24.56 -4.02 -3.07
C GLU A 151 24.78 -5.48 -3.47
N ARG A 152 23.97 -6.41 -2.94
CA ARG A 152 23.99 -7.81 -3.39
C ARG A 152 23.81 -7.94 -4.90
N PHE A 153 22.86 -7.20 -5.49
CA PHE A 153 22.63 -7.22 -6.93
C PHE A 153 23.69 -6.49 -7.73
N ARG A 154 24.34 -5.45 -7.19
CA ARG A 154 25.51 -4.80 -7.80
C ARG A 154 26.66 -5.81 -7.92
N GLN A 155 26.97 -6.51 -6.83
CA GLN A 155 27.98 -7.58 -6.81
C GLN A 155 27.64 -8.72 -7.78
N GLN A 156 26.38 -9.16 -7.81
CA GLN A 156 25.93 -10.19 -8.75
C GLN A 156 26.08 -9.74 -10.22
N ARG A 157 25.80 -8.47 -10.55
CA ARG A 157 26.03 -7.93 -11.89
C ARG A 157 27.50 -7.88 -12.26
N ALA A 158 28.36 -7.40 -11.35
CA ALA A 158 29.80 -7.36 -11.56
C ALA A 158 30.37 -8.77 -11.82
N GLN A 159 29.91 -9.77 -11.07
CA GLN A 159 30.28 -11.18 -11.29
C GLN A 159 29.85 -11.72 -12.65
N LEU A 160 28.72 -11.24 -13.18
CA LEU A 160 28.21 -11.61 -14.50
C LEU A 160 28.82 -10.75 -15.63
N GLY A 161 29.67 -9.77 -15.30
CA GLY A 161 30.28 -8.86 -16.28
C GLY A 161 29.28 -7.87 -16.92
N LEU A 162 28.13 -7.63 -16.29
CA LEU A 162 27.21 -6.58 -16.74
C LEU A 162 27.71 -5.22 -16.27
N GLU A 163 27.52 -4.21 -17.11
CA GLU A 163 27.80 -2.82 -16.78
C GLU A 163 27.04 -2.37 -15.52
N GLU A 164 27.66 -1.47 -14.77
CA GLU A 164 27.00 -0.83 -13.65
C GLU A 164 25.81 -0.02 -14.17
N ARG A 165 24.64 -0.25 -13.57
CA ARG A 165 23.47 0.53 -13.93
C ARG A 165 23.57 1.85 -13.20
N ASP A 166 23.72 2.94 -13.94
CA ASP A 166 23.62 4.29 -13.38
C ASP A 166 22.30 4.42 -12.62
N GLU A 167 22.41 4.84 -11.35
CA GLU A 167 21.25 5.16 -10.55
C GLU A 167 20.58 6.39 -11.18
N VAL A 168 19.46 6.18 -11.85
CA VAL A 168 18.66 7.25 -12.44
C VAL A 168 17.94 7.97 -11.29
N TYR A 169 18.36 9.19 -10.98
CA TYR A 169 17.65 10.06 -10.04
C TYR A 169 16.63 10.92 -10.81
N TYR A 170 15.52 11.24 -10.16
CA TYR A 170 14.53 12.15 -10.72
C TYR A 170 14.56 13.45 -9.92
N GLY A 171 14.72 14.58 -10.61
CA GLY A 171 14.63 15.90 -9.99
C GLY A 171 13.23 16.27 -9.56
N SER A 172 13.10 17.42 -8.89
CA SER A 172 11.80 17.99 -8.49
C SER A 172 10.82 18.16 -9.67
N LYS A 173 11.35 18.40 -10.89
CA LYS A 173 10.58 18.53 -12.14
C LYS A 173 10.32 17.21 -12.88
N GLY A 174 10.75 16.08 -12.34
CA GLY A 174 10.60 14.75 -12.97
C GLY A 174 11.61 14.43 -14.08
N ASN A 175 12.59 15.31 -14.32
CA ASN A 175 13.70 15.05 -15.25
C ASN A 175 14.67 14.04 -14.66
N ILE A 176 15.39 13.31 -15.52
CA ILE A 176 16.51 12.47 -15.11
C ILE A 176 17.68 13.37 -14.75
N ILE A 177 18.13 13.28 -13.51
CA ILE A 177 19.18 14.12 -12.90
C ILE A 177 20.27 13.20 -12.34
N THR A 178 21.51 13.69 -12.27
CA THR A 178 22.62 12.96 -11.62
C THR A 178 22.45 12.93 -10.09
N LYS A 179 23.16 12.03 -9.41
CA LYS A 179 23.13 11.95 -7.95
C LYS A 179 23.53 13.28 -7.28
N GLU A 180 24.54 13.93 -7.84
CA GLU A 180 25.13 15.15 -7.30
C GLU A 180 24.15 16.31 -7.40
N GLU A 181 23.56 16.51 -8.58
CA GLU A 181 22.55 17.54 -8.82
C GLU A 181 21.30 17.35 -7.95
N VAL A 182 20.85 16.10 -7.70
CA VAL A 182 19.76 15.85 -6.74
C VAL A 182 20.15 16.21 -5.32
N MET A 183 21.39 15.94 -4.89
CA MET A 183 21.87 16.40 -3.59
C MET A 183 21.96 17.93 -3.50
N GLU A 184 22.30 18.61 -4.58
CA GLU A 184 22.29 20.08 -4.64
C GLU A 184 20.88 20.66 -4.58
N GLU A 185 19.90 20.07 -5.27
CA GLU A 185 18.49 20.45 -5.16
C GLU A 185 17.99 20.32 -3.71
N VAL A 186 18.31 19.20 -3.03
CA VAL A 186 17.96 19.01 -1.61
C VAL A 186 18.61 20.08 -0.74
N ARG A 187 19.92 20.33 -0.91
CA ARG A 187 20.64 21.38 -0.15
C ARG A 187 20.09 22.78 -0.40
N ARG A 188 19.59 23.06 -1.61
CA ARG A 188 18.97 24.34 -1.96
C ARG A 188 17.62 24.46 -1.26
N TYR A 189 16.80 23.42 -1.30
CA TYR A 189 15.52 23.36 -0.62
C TYR A 189 15.67 23.53 0.90
N ASP A 190 16.64 22.83 1.51
CA ASP A 190 16.93 22.97 2.95
C ASP A 190 17.35 24.40 3.32
N ARG A 191 18.11 25.09 2.45
CA ARG A 191 18.48 26.51 2.65
C ARG A 191 17.29 27.46 2.51
N GLU A 192 16.40 27.21 1.56
CA GLU A 192 15.17 28.01 1.38
C GLU A 192 14.25 27.84 2.59
N LEU A 193 14.05 26.62 3.08
CA LEU A 193 13.28 26.33 4.29
C LEU A 193 13.86 27.02 5.55
N ALA A 194 15.19 27.04 5.68
CA ALA A 194 15.86 27.72 6.78
C ALA A 194 15.64 29.24 6.74
N LYS A 195 15.60 29.85 5.55
CA LYS A 195 15.25 31.26 5.38
C LYS A 195 13.80 31.55 5.71
N GLU A 196 12.87 30.69 5.30
CA GLU A 196 11.44 30.82 5.64
C GLU A 196 11.19 30.72 7.14
N ALA A 197 11.94 29.87 7.85
CA ALA A 197 11.85 29.74 9.31
C ALA A 197 12.43 30.96 10.07
N GLU A 198 13.27 31.76 9.43
CA GLU A 198 13.80 33.03 9.96
C GLU A 198 12.85 34.22 9.73
N ILE A 199 11.81 34.07 8.90
CA ILE A 199 10.77 35.08 8.74
C ILE A 199 9.92 35.07 10.01
N ASP A 200 10.23 35.99 10.93
CA ASP A 200 9.47 36.21 12.14
C ASP A 200 8.08 36.72 11.73
N ILE A 201 7.06 35.86 11.85
CA ILE A 201 5.67 36.06 11.40
C ILE A 201 5.01 37.31 12.05
N GLY A 202 5.71 38.00 12.96
CA GLY A 202 5.27 39.21 13.65
C GLY A 202 5.22 40.48 12.80
N GLU A 203 6.03 40.65 11.76
CA GLU A 203 6.09 41.92 11.01
C GLU A 203 5.31 41.93 9.67
N GLU A 204 5.16 40.79 9.00
CA GLU A 204 4.51 40.75 7.67
C GLU A 204 2.97 40.64 7.74
N ALA A 205 2.41 40.10 8.83
CA ALA A 205 0.97 39.98 9.00
C ALA A 205 0.24 41.34 9.12
N GLU A 206 0.93 42.40 9.55
CA GLU A 206 0.36 43.75 9.59
C GLU A 206 0.40 44.46 8.21
N ALA A 207 1.31 44.07 7.32
CA ALA A 207 1.44 44.66 5.98
C ALA A 207 0.45 44.08 4.96
N GLU A 208 0.11 42.79 5.04
CA GLU A 208 -0.85 42.16 4.13
C GLU A 208 -2.30 42.56 4.41
N ALA A 209 -2.65 42.88 5.66
CA ALA A 209 -3.99 43.38 6.01
C ALA A 209 -4.30 44.76 5.40
N ALA A 210 -3.28 45.53 5.02
CA ALA A 210 -3.43 46.88 4.46
C ALA A 210 -3.56 46.92 2.93
N SER A 211 -3.28 45.82 2.21
CA SER A 211 -3.24 45.78 0.74
C SER A 211 -4.22 44.79 0.09
N GLY A 212 -5.18 44.28 0.85
CA GLY A 212 -6.20 43.34 0.39
C GLY A 212 -7.12 43.90 -0.70
N GLY A 213 -6.63 43.89 -1.94
CA GLY A 213 -7.41 44.07 -3.15
C GLY A 213 -8.37 42.89 -3.39
N ASP A 214 -9.51 43.26 -3.97
CA ASP A 214 -10.69 42.45 -4.24
C ASP A 214 -10.39 41.23 -5.13
N GLY A 215 -10.06 40.10 -4.52
CA GLY A 215 -9.68 38.86 -5.22
C GLY A 215 -10.12 37.59 -4.49
N PHE A 216 -11.14 37.68 -3.63
CA PHE A 216 -11.70 36.55 -2.92
C PHE A 216 -12.64 35.75 -3.84
N MET A 217 -12.31 34.48 -4.10
CA MET A 217 -13.11 33.52 -4.90
C MET A 217 -13.21 33.78 -6.41
N ALA A 218 -12.08 33.86 -7.11
CA ALA A 218 -12.07 33.58 -8.54
C ALA A 218 -12.18 32.05 -8.77
N GLU A 219 -13.34 31.57 -9.22
CA GLU A 219 -13.51 30.17 -9.63
C GLU A 219 -12.66 29.87 -10.88
N GLU A 220 -11.73 28.91 -10.77
CA GLU A 220 -11.03 28.37 -11.93
C GLU A 220 -12.01 27.50 -12.75
N PRO A 221 -12.11 27.70 -14.08
CA PRO A 221 -12.96 26.86 -14.92
C PRO A 221 -12.44 25.41 -14.95
N ALA A 222 -13.38 24.46 -14.91
CA ALA A 222 -13.10 23.03 -14.84
C ALA A 222 -12.22 22.53 -16.01
N LYS A 223 -11.18 21.74 -15.69
CA LYS A 223 -10.29 21.11 -16.68
C LYS A 223 -11.07 20.07 -17.50
N GLU A 224 -11.18 20.30 -18.80
CA GLU A 224 -11.76 19.34 -19.75
C GLU A 224 -10.87 18.09 -19.83
N ASN A 225 -11.38 16.98 -19.30
CA ASN A 225 -10.76 15.67 -19.50
C ASN A 225 -10.97 15.23 -20.96
N LYS A 226 -9.94 15.34 -21.80
CA LYS A 226 -9.93 14.71 -23.13
C LYS A 226 -10.01 13.18 -22.97
N VAL A 227 -11.16 12.62 -23.34
CA VAL A 227 -11.33 11.19 -23.57
C VAL A 227 -10.53 10.84 -24.82
N VAL A 228 -9.48 10.05 -24.65
CA VAL A 228 -8.76 9.43 -25.78
C VAL A 228 -9.62 8.27 -26.26
N VAL A 229 -10.14 8.38 -27.49
CA VAL A 229 -10.83 7.31 -28.24
C VAL A 229 -9.79 6.38 -28.84
#